data_AF-A0A923DNK6-F1
#
_entry.id   AF-A0A923DNK6-F1
#
_cell.length_a   1.000
_cell.length_b   1.000
_cell.length_c   1.000
_cell.angle_alpha   90.00
_cell.angle_beta   90.00
_cell.angle_gamma   90.00
#
_symmetry.space_group_name_H-M   'P 1'
#
loop_
_entity.id
_entity.type
_entity.pdbx_description
1 polymer ?
#
loop_
_entity_poly.entity_id
_entity_poly.type
_entity_poly.pdbx_seq_one_letter_code
_entity_poly.pdbx_strand_id
1 'polypeptide(L)'
;MYFSKETLKQSEKLTRQWEDEIRRSAGTEAEKNSRRSTVSDLEIKQIYTPEDMGETDFTRDIGVPGEFPFLRGNQATGYRGRFWTFRMFAGMGSAKDTNARWHMLLKGGQTGLSTAFDFPTLMGYDSDSPKARGECGRCGVAIDTLDDLLTLMEGIPMDQVTTSMTINPPATALWAMYCAAAEHKGVPLTKIGGTIQNDMLKEFIAQKTFMCPPEPSVRLISDTVEFGTKHVPKWNTISISGYHIREAGSTAVQELAFTLRDGIEYVDDVIRRKGLDVDEFAPRLSFFFNAHIDFFEEICKMRAARRIWAKVMRDRFHAKDPRSWWMRFHTQTAGCSLTAQQPYNNVVRTAVEALAAVLGGTQSLHTNSL
;
A
#
# COMPACT_ATOMS: atom_id res chain seq x y z
N MET A 1 25.06 -16.87 -10.97
CA MET A 1 25.49 -15.52 -11.39
C MET A 1 24.64 -15.06 -12.57
N TYR A 2 24.22 -13.80 -12.59
CA TYR A 2 23.37 -13.23 -13.64
C TYR A 2 24.11 -13.00 -14.97
N PHE A 3 25.38 -12.56 -14.90
CA PHE A 3 26.23 -12.37 -16.07
C PHE A 3 27.36 -13.40 -16.13
N SER A 4 27.81 -13.74 -17.34
CA SER A 4 28.98 -14.60 -17.53
C SER A 4 30.27 -13.85 -17.17
N LYS A 5 31.32 -14.57 -16.77
CA LYS A 5 32.64 -13.97 -16.51
C LYS A 5 33.22 -13.25 -17.73
N GLU A 6 32.89 -13.72 -18.93
CA GLU A 6 33.32 -13.07 -20.17
C GLU A 6 32.60 -11.73 -20.37
N THR A 7 31.28 -11.69 -20.17
CA THR A 7 30.48 -10.46 -20.24
C THR A 7 30.98 -9.42 -19.24
N LEU A 8 31.29 -9.82 -18.00
CA LEU A 8 31.83 -8.92 -16.98
C LEU A 8 33.16 -8.29 -17.44
N LYS A 9 34.10 -9.09 -17.95
CA LYS A 9 35.39 -8.59 -18.46
C LYS A 9 35.23 -7.63 -19.65
N GLN A 10 34.33 -7.94 -20.57
CA GLN A 10 34.04 -7.06 -21.72
C GLN A 10 33.42 -5.74 -21.26
N SER A 11 32.47 -5.82 -20.33
CA SER A 11 31.81 -4.66 -19.73
C SER A 11 32.82 -3.75 -19.03
N GLU A 12 33.66 -4.29 -18.15
CA GLU A 12 34.71 -3.53 -17.45
C GLU A 12 35.62 -2.75 -18.40
N LYS A 13 35.98 -3.35 -19.55
CA LYS A 13 36.77 -2.68 -20.58
C LYS A 13 36.02 -1.49 -21.19
N LEU A 14 34.75 -1.68 -21.53
CA LEU A 14 33.91 -0.61 -22.10
C LEU A 14 33.67 0.52 -21.10
N THR A 15 33.40 0.19 -19.84
CA THR A 15 33.21 1.17 -18.76
C THR A 15 34.44 2.05 -18.61
N ARG A 16 35.65 1.46 -18.58
CA ARG A 16 36.91 2.24 -18.52
C ARG A 16 37.11 3.15 -19.73
N GLN A 17 36.82 2.64 -20.93
CA GLN A 17 36.91 3.44 -22.16
C GLN A 17 35.96 4.64 -22.13
N TRP A 18 34.75 4.45 -21.61
CA TRP A 18 33.77 5.50 -21.44
C TRP A 18 34.19 6.53 -20.37
N GLU A 19 34.71 6.09 -19.22
CA GLU A 19 35.26 6.99 -18.19
C GLU A 19 36.40 7.86 -18.73
N ASP A 20 37.30 7.27 -19.53
CA ASP A 20 38.40 7.99 -20.18
C ASP A 20 37.89 8.98 -21.24
N GLU A 21 36.76 8.70 -21.89
CA GLU A 21 36.11 9.63 -22.82
C GLU A 21 35.46 10.80 -22.08
N ILE A 22 34.81 10.57 -20.94
CA ILE A 22 34.27 11.64 -20.10
C ILE A 22 35.37 12.59 -19.62
N ARG A 23 36.49 12.03 -19.13
CA ARG A 23 37.65 12.84 -18.71
C ARG A 23 38.21 13.70 -19.84
N ARG A 24 38.19 13.18 -21.08
CA ARG A 24 38.66 13.90 -22.27
C ARG A 24 37.68 14.96 -22.78
N SER A 25 36.39 14.68 -22.76
CA SER A 25 35.35 15.51 -23.40
C SER A 25 34.78 16.60 -22.49
N ALA A 26 34.65 16.34 -21.18
CA ALA A 26 33.81 17.15 -20.31
C ALA A 26 34.59 18.10 -19.36
N GLY A 27 35.93 18.05 -19.38
CA GLY A 27 36.80 18.89 -18.54
C GLY A 27 36.55 18.73 -17.03
N THR A 28 37.09 19.65 -16.21
CA THR A 28 36.93 19.66 -14.75
C THR A 28 35.51 20.06 -14.28
N GLU A 29 34.61 20.41 -15.20
CA GLU A 29 33.26 20.89 -14.89
C GLU A 29 32.24 19.75 -14.76
N ALA A 30 32.41 18.65 -15.49
CA ALA A 30 31.64 17.42 -15.27
C ALA A 30 31.95 16.75 -13.92
N GLU A 31 33.18 16.93 -13.41
CA GLU A 31 33.57 16.49 -12.06
C GLU A 31 32.97 17.39 -10.95
N LYS A 32 32.61 18.65 -11.24
CA LYS A 32 32.02 19.57 -10.24
C LYS A 32 30.54 19.30 -9.95
N ASN A 33 29.84 18.58 -10.83
CA ASN A 33 28.44 18.15 -10.66
C ASN A 33 28.35 16.65 -10.28
N SER A 34 29.32 16.18 -9.49
CA SER A 34 29.72 14.77 -9.35
C SER A 34 28.70 13.83 -8.72
N ARG A 35 27.90 14.31 -7.76
CA ARG A 35 26.98 13.44 -7.02
C ARG A 35 25.53 13.72 -7.40
N ARG A 36 24.90 12.74 -8.02
CA ARG A 36 23.44 12.66 -8.13
C ARG A 36 22.94 11.68 -7.07
N SER A 37 21.77 11.93 -6.52
CA SER A 37 21.15 11.03 -5.56
C SER A 37 19.66 10.92 -5.80
N THR A 38 19.08 9.83 -5.30
CA THR A 38 17.64 9.70 -5.15
C THR A 38 17.13 10.65 -4.06
N VAL A 39 15.81 10.75 -3.93
CA VAL A 39 15.16 11.48 -2.83
C VAL A 39 15.54 10.89 -1.45
N SER A 40 15.87 9.61 -1.37
CA SER A 40 16.38 8.99 -0.13
C SER A 40 17.90 9.15 0.08
N ASP A 41 18.54 10.05 -0.67
CA ASP A 41 19.97 10.34 -0.62
C ASP A 41 20.87 9.13 -0.99
N LEU A 42 20.37 8.21 -1.81
CA LEU A 42 21.16 7.12 -2.38
C LEU A 42 21.86 7.61 -3.64
N GLU A 43 23.18 7.41 -3.73
CA GLU A 43 23.97 7.83 -4.88
C GLU A 43 23.52 7.13 -6.17
N ILE A 44 23.39 7.91 -7.25
CA ILE A 44 23.06 7.43 -8.59
C ILE A 44 24.29 7.56 -9.46
N LYS A 45 24.82 6.41 -9.89
CA LYS A 45 25.91 6.36 -10.89
C LYS A 45 25.42 6.93 -12.23
N GLN A 46 26.34 7.54 -12.97
CA GLN A 46 26.05 8.06 -14.31
C GLN A 46 25.62 6.97 -15.29
N ILE A 47 26.19 5.76 -15.16
CA ILE A 47 25.78 4.56 -15.86
C ILE A 47 25.77 3.38 -14.90
N TYR A 48 24.91 2.39 -15.17
CA TYR A 48 24.92 1.09 -14.52
C TYR A 48 25.22 0.02 -15.56
N THR A 49 26.15 -0.87 -15.24
CA THR A 49 26.74 -1.86 -16.15
C THR A 49 26.75 -3.26 -15.50
N PRO A 50 26.97 -4.34 -16.27
CA PRO A 50 27.01 -5.71 -15.76
C PRO A 50 27.77 -5.93 -14.45
N GLU A 51 28.90 -5.24 -14.24
CA GLU A 51 29.70 -5.31 -13.01
C GLU A 51 28.95 -4.84 -11.76
N ASP A 52 27.97 -3.93 -11.89
CA ASP A 52 27.12 -3.49 -10.77
C ASP A 52 26.19 -4.59 -10.25
N MET A 53 26.05 -5.68 -11.01
CA MET A 53 25.25 -6.85 -10.68
C MET A 53 26.11 -8.12 -10.56
N GLY A 54 27.43 -7.99 -10.48
CA GLY A 54 28.38 -9.11 -10.58
C GLY A 54 28.15 -10.25 -9.58
N GLU A 55 27.70 -9.93 -8.37
CA GLU A 55 27.40 -10.92 -7.32
C GLU A 55 25.95 -11.43 -7.33
N THR A 56 25.09 -10.85 -8.16
CA THR A 56 23.67 -11.22 -8.22
C THR A 56 23.52 -12.59 -8.87
N ASP A 57 22.77 -13.48 -8.23
CA ASP A 57 22.38 -14.75 -8.82
C ASP A 57 20.97 -14.64 -9.41
N PHE A 58 20.80 -14.96 -10.70
CA PHE A 58 19.51 -14.82 -11.37
C PHE A 58 18.43 -15.65 -10.68
N THR A 59 18.68 -16.93 -10.45
CA THR A 59 17.68 -17.87 -9.93
C THR A 59 17.31 -17.55 -8.48
N ARG A 60 18.30 -17.20 -7.65
CA ARG A 60 18.10 -16.90 -6.22
C ARG A 60 17.53 -15.50 -5.98
N ASP A 61 18.07 -14.49 -6.66
CA ASP A 61 17.84 -13.08 -6.28
C ASP A 61 16.81 -12.37 -7.17
N ILE A 62 16.60 -12.83 -8.41
CA ILE A 62 15.69 -12.18 -9.39
C ILE A 62 14.49 -13.07 -9.73
N GLY A 63 14.75 -14.27 -10.26
CA GLY A 63 13.76 -15.29 -10.61
C GLY A 63 12.73 -14.86 -11.66
N VAL A 64 11.59 -15.54 -11.64
CA VAL A 64 10.39 -15.28 -12.45
C VAL A 64 9.24 -14.80 -11.55
N PRO A 65 8.25 -14.05 -12.08
CA PRO A 65 7.08 -13.66 -11.29
C PRO A 65 6.32 -14.90 -10.78
N GLY A 66 5.74 -14.81 -9.59
CA GLY A 66 5.00 -15.92 -8.96
C GLY A 66 5.86 -16.90 -8.17
N GLU A 67 7.19 -16.74 -8.18
CA GLU A 67 8.11 -17.59 -7.41
C GLU A 67 8.82 -16.80 -6.32
N PHE A 68 9.21 -17.48 -5.24
CA PHE A 68 10.00 -16.89 -4.16
C PHE A 68 11.33 -16.31 -4.70
N PRO A 69 11.76 -15.10 -4.28
CA PRO A 69 11.20 -14.24 -3.24
C PRO A 69 10.25 -13.15 -3.80
N PHE A 70 9.54 -13.44 -4.89
CA PHE A 70 8.49 -12.61 -5.51
C PHE A 70 8.95 -11.21 -5.96
N LEU A 71 10.26 -11.03 -6.21
CA LEU A 71 10.83 -9.74 -6.64
C LEU A 71 10.09 -9.18 -7.86
N ARG A 72 9.77 -10.04 -8.83
CA ARG A 72 9.10 -9.69 -10.09
C ARG A 72 7.56 -9.66 -10.01
N GLY A 73 6.98 -9.94 -8.84
CA GLY A 73 5.54 -9.92 -8.60
C GLY A 73 5.04 -11.24 -8.00
N ASN A 74 3.89 -11.17 -7.31
CA ASN A 74 3.31 -12.31 -6.59
C ASN A 74 2.64 -13.34 -7.53
N GLN A 75 2.24 -12.94 -8.74
CA GLN A 75 1.48 -13.77 -9.67
C GLN A 75 2.27 -13.99 -10.96
N ALA A 76 2.32 -15.23 -11.44
CA ALA A 76 3.07 -15.61 -12.65
C ALA A 76 2.64 -14.83 -13.90
N THR A 77 1.34 -14.55 -14.05
CA THR A 77 0.79 -13.84 -15.22
C THR A 77 0.93 -12.32 -15.14
N GLY A 78 1.20 -11.77 -13.95
CA GLY A 78 1.09 -10.33 -13.69
C GLY A 78 -0.20 -9.73 -14.27
N TYR A 79 -0.08 -8.55 -14.88
CA TYR A 79 -1.23 -7.85 -15.46
C TYR A 79 -1.77 -8.43 -16.77
N ARG A 80 -1.08 -9.41 -17.38
CA ARG A 80 -1.63 -10.13 -18.54
C ARG A 80 -2.77 -11.06 -18.14
N GLY A 81 -2.80 -11.50 -16.88
CA GLY A 81 -3.90 -12.28 -16.33
C GLY A 81 -5.03 -11.40 -15.79
N ARG A 82 -4.69 -10.42 -14.95
CA ARG A 82 -5.65 -9.47 -14.39
C ARG A 82 -4.97 -8.13 -14.11
N PHE A 83 -5.58 -7.03 -14.57
CA PHE A 83 -5.14 -5.69 -14.19
C PHE A 83 -5.22 -5.45 -12.68
N TRP A 84 -4.48 -4.47 -12.19
CA TRP A 84 -4.69 -3.96 -10.84
C TRP A 84 -6.12 -3.44 -10.70
N THR A 85 -6.62 -3.41 -9.46
CA THR A 85 -7.93 -2.81 -9.20
C THR A 85 -7.81 -1.29 -9.30
N PHE A 86 -8.57 -0.69 -10.20
CA PHE A 86 -8.81 0.75 -10.23
C PHE A 86 -9.65 1.07 -8.99
N ARG A 87 -9.06 1.77 -8.01
CA ARG A 87 -9.69 2.01 -6.71
C ARG A 87 -9.50 3.46 -6.31
N MET A 88 -10.40 4.33 -6.78
CA MET A 88 -10.43 5.72 -6.38
C MET A 88 -11.04 5.86 -4.99
N PHE A 89 -10.44 6.71 -4.17
CA PHE A 89 -11.00 7.14 -2.89
C PHE A 89 -12.19 8.05 -3.16
N ALA A 90 -13.27 7.78 -2.45
CA ALA A 90 -14.46 8.61 -2.45
C ALA A 90 -15.04 8.68 -1.04
N GLY A 91 -15.46 9.87 -0.66
CA GLY A 91 -16.07 10.16 0.63
C GLY A 91 -16.17 11.66 0.76
N MET A 92 -17.39 12.17 0.85
CA MET A 92 -17.67 13.59 1.10
C MET A 92 -19.14 13.72 1.51
N GLY A 93 -19.41 14.57 2.48
CA GLY A 93 -20.77 14.88 2.91
C GLY A 93 -21.45 13.69 3.58
N SER A 94 -22.72 13.50 3.25
CA SER A 94 -23.54 12.43 3.82
C SER A 94 -23.27 11.07 3.18
N ALA A 95 -23.75 10.01 3.83
CA ALA A 95 -23.80 8.66 3.26
C ALA A 95 -24.46 8.63 1.87
N LYS A 96 -25.51 9.42 1.66
CA LYS A 96 -26.24 9.53 0.39
C LYS A 96 -25.39 10.17 -0.70
N ASP A 97 -24.65 11.24 -0.38
CA ASP A 97 -23.77 11.93 -1.33
C ASP A 97 -22.64 11.01 -1.79
N THR A 98 -22.03 10.29 -0.85
CA THR A 98 -20.96 9.33 -1.14
C THR A 98 -21.48 8.11 -1.91
N ASN A 99 -22.68 7.60 -1.58
CA ASN A 99 -23.33 6.53 -2.35
C ASN A 99 -23.55 6.94 -3.82
N ALA A 100 -24.08 8.14 -4.07
CA ALA A 100 -24.27 8.65 -5.42
C ALA A 100 -22.94 8.72 -6.20
N ARG A 101 -21.85 9.12 -5.52
CA ARG A 101 -20.50 9.09 -6.10
C ARG A 101 -20.03 7.67 -6.39
N TRP A 102 -20.29 6.70 -5.54
CA TRP A 102 -19.93 5.29 -5.81
C TRP A 102 -20.64 4.74 -7.04
N HIS A 103 -21.95 5.00 -7.22
CA HIS A 103 -22.67 4.60 -8.42
C HIS A 103 -22.08 5.25 -9.67
N MET A 104 -21.67 6.51 -9.61
CA MET A 104 -20.97 7.18 -10.71
C MET A 104 -19.63 6.50 -11.04
N LEU A 105 -18.84 6.17 -10.01
CA LEU A 105 -17.54 5.52 -10.18
C LEU A 105 -17.66 4.10 -10.76
N LEU A 106 -18.62 3.31 -10.28
CA LEU A 106 -18.90 1.97 -10.82
C LEU A 106 -19.34 2.04 -12.28
N LYS A 107 -20.22 3.00 -12.63
CA LYS A 107 -20.59 3.26 -14.03
C LYS A 107 -19.40 3.69 -14.89
N GLY A 108 -18.44 4.39 -14.29
CA GLY A 108 -17.17 4.80 -14.92
C GLY A 108 -16.13 3.68 -15.06
N GLY A 109 -16.43 2.44 -14.67
CA GLY A 109 -15.53 1.28 -14.81
C GLY A 109 -14.67 0.98 -13.59
N GLN A 110 -14.91 1.63 -12.44
CA GLN A 110 -14.23 1.29 -11.20
C GLN A 110 -14.60 -0.13 -10.75
N THR A 111 -13.61 -0.91 -10.33
CA THR A 111 -13.78 -2.36 -10.02
C THR A 111 -13.76 -2.67 -8.52
N GLY A 112 -13.56 -1.65 -7.68
CA GLY A 112 -13.69 -1.74 -6.23
C GLY A 112 -13.80 -0.35 -5.61
N LEU A 113 -14.57 -0.21 -4.54
CA LEU A 113 -14.86 1.08 -3.90
C LEU A 113 -13.86 1.36 -2.77
N SER A 114 -13.49 2.62 -2.54
CA SER A 114 -12.69 3.03 -1.38
C SER A 114 -13.36 4.20 -0.69
N THR A 115 -13.50 4.10 0.63
CA THR A 115 -14.22 5.04 1.49
C THR A 115 -13.23 5.89 2.27
N ALA A 116 -13.35 7.21 2.12
CA ALA A 116 -12.76 8.17 3.06
C ALA A 116 -13.82 8.58 4.08
N PHE A 117 -13.49 8.56 5.36
CA PHE A 117 -14.38 8.99 6.44
C PHE A 117 -14.00 10.39 6.90
N ASP A 118 -14.96 11.14 7.41
CA ASP A 118 -14.70 12.46 7.96
C ASP A 118 -13.89 12.39 9.26
N PHE A 119 -13.36 13.54 9.70
CA PHE A 119 -12.51 13.59 10.89
C PHE A 119 -13.22 13.13 12.18
N PRO A 120 -14.48 13.49 12.44
CA PRO A 120 -15.24 12.95 13.58
C PRO A 120 -15.31 11.42 13.57
N THR A 121 -15.71 10.81 12.46
CA THR A 121 -15.78 9.35 12.32
C THR A 121 -14.38 8.73 12.51
N LEU A 122 -13.33 9.31 11.93
CA LEU A 122 -11.95 8.83 12.09
C LEU A 122 -11.48 8.87 13.56
N MET A 123 -11.97 9.84 14.34
CA MET A 123 -11.62 10.04 15.74
C MET A 123 -12.57 9.33 16.72
N GLY A 124 -13.61 8.65 16.23
CA GLY A 124 -14.60 7.96 17.05
C GLY A 124 -15.58 8.88 17.77
N TYR A 125 -15.94 10.01 17.15
CA TYR A 125 -16.99 10.91 17.64
C TYR A 125 -18.20 10.89 16.72
N ASP A 126 -19.39 10.87 17.32
CA ASP A 126 -20.65 11.11 16.61
C ASP A 126 -20.71 12.57 16.11
N SER A 127 -21.45 12.80 15.03
CA SER A 127 -21.59 14.11 14.38
C SER A 127 -22.15 15.23 15.28
N ASP A 128 -22.86 14.89 16.35
CA ASP A 128 -23.40 15.85 17.32
C ASP A 128 -22.43 16.17 18.49
N SER A 129 -21.28 15.50 18.53
CA SER A 129 -20.22 15.78 19.49
C SER A 129 -19.76 17.23 19.38
N PRO A 130 -19.56 17.96 20.50
CA PRO A 130 -18.96 19.30 20.46
C PRO A 130 -17.61 19.36 19.75
N LYS A 131 -16.87 18.23 19.70
CA LYS A 131 -15.58 18.11 19.02
C LYS A 131 -15.70 17.92 17.49
N ALA A 132 -16.88 17.55 16.99
CA ALA A 132 -17.13 17.32 15.58
C ALA A 132 -17.47 18.61 14.80
N ARG A 133 -17.78 19.70 15.53
CA ARG A 133 -18.25 20.97 14.95
C ARG A 133 -17.29 21.51 13.88
N GLY A 134 -17.78 21.60 12.65
CA GLY A 134 -17.06 22.16 11.50
C GLY A 134 -16.29 21.15 10.65
N GLU A 135 -16.29 19.87 11.08
CA GLU A 135 -15.56 18.79 10.40
C GLU A 135 -16.49 17.70 9.82
N CYS A 136 -17.76 17.64 10.25
CA CYS A 136 -18.73 16.65 9.77
C CYS A 136 -18.88 16.69 8.24
N GLY A 137 -18.64 15.56 7.58
CA GLY A 137 -18.75 15.41 6.13
C GLY A 137 -17.73 16.22 5.31
N ARG A 138 -16.70 16.82 5.92
CA ARG A 138 -15.82 17.79 5.24
C ARG A 138 -14.67 17.16 4.46
N CYS A 139 -14.04 16.13 5.00
CA CYS A 139 -12.91 15.43 4.37
C CYS A 139 -13.24 13.97 4.01
N GLY A 140 -14.47 13.56 4.24
CA GLY A 140 -14.95 12.20 4.04
C GLY A 140 -16.44 12.10 4.31
N VAL A 141 -16.97 10.88 4.27
CA VAL A 141 -18.35 10.59 4.65
C VAL A 141 -18.50 10.56 6.18
N ALA A 142 -19.58 11.16 6.69
CA ALA A 142 -19.98 11.03 8.08
C ALA A 142 -20.75 9.71 8.29
N ILE A 143 -20.33 8.87 9.24
CA ILE A 143 -21.01 7.62 9.60
C ILE A 143 -21.03 7.51 11.13
N ASP A 144 -22.19 7.72 11.72
CA ASP A 144 -22.38 7.62 13.18
C ASP A 144 -23.05 6.27 13.53
N THR A 145 -23.95 5.79 12.67
CA THR A 145 -24.84 4.66 12.94
C THR A 145 -24.83 3.61 11.84
N LEU A 146 -25.45 2.45 12.14
CA LEU A 146 -25.72 1.43 11.13
C LEU A 146 -26.62 1.96 9.99
N ASP A 147 -27.56 2.86 10.28
CA ASP A 147 -28.48 3.42 9.27
C ASP A 147 -27.73 4.27 8.23
N ASP A 148 -26.70 5.01 8.66
CA ASP A 148 -25.82 5.74 7.75
C ASP A 148 -25.07 4.77 6.85
N LEU A 149 -24.56 3.66 7.40
CA LEU A 149 -23.88 2.66 6.60
C LEU A 149 -24.83 1.91 5.64
N LEU A 150 -26.06 1.63 6.06
CA LEU A 150 -27.08 1.04 5.19
C LEU A 150 -27.40 1.97 4.01
N THR A 151 -27.50 3.27 4.27
CA THR A 151 -27.67 4.32 3.27
C THR A 151 -26.46 4.37 2.33
N LEU A 152 -25.23 4.35 2.88
CA LEU A 152 -24.00 4.36 2.10
C LEU A 152 -23.92 3.14 1.16
N MET A 153 -24.42 1.99 1.60
CA MET A 153 -24.40 0.74 0.85
C MET A 153 -25.62 0.54 -0.06
N GLU A 154 -26.56 1.49 -0.14
CA GLU A 154 -27.81 1.33 -0.92
C GLU A 154 -27.52 1.04 -2.41
N GLY A 155 -28.12 -0.04 -2.93
CA GLY A 155 -27.92 -0.50 -4.31
C GLY A 155 -26.53 -1.05 -4.63
N ILE A 156 -25.62 -1.21 -3.66
CA ILE A 156 -24.28 -1.79 -3.88
C ILE A 156 -24.32 -3.31 -3.62
N PRO A 157 -23.94 -4.17 -4.59
CA PRO A 157 -23.91 -5.61 -4.40
C PRO A 157 -22.67 -6.05 -3.61
N MET A 158 -22.84 -6.23 -2.29
CA MET A 158 -21.74 -6.50 -1.33
C MET A 158 -21.00 -7.82 -1.54
N ASP A 159 -21.60 -8.77 -2.27
CA ASP A 159 -21.00 -10.06 -2.62
C ASP A 159 -20.19 -10.03 -3.92
N GLN A 160 -20.28 -8.94 -4.69
CA GLN A 160 -19.64 -8.77 -5.99
C GLN A 160 -18.62 -7.62 -6.01
N VAL A 161 -18.88 -6.55 -5.28
CA VAL A 161 -18.02 -5.36 -5.23
C VAL A 161 -17.22 -5.34 -3.94
N THR A 162 -15.90 -5.27 -4.06
CA THR A 162 -15.02 -5.14 -2.88
C THR A 162 -14.94 -3.69 -2.41
N THR A 163 -15.11 -3.48 -1.11
CA THR A 163 -15.00 -2.16 -0.47
C THR A 163 -13.72 -2.05 0.34
N SER A 164 -13.08 -0.88 0.34
CA SER A 164 -11.93 -0.58 1.18
C SER A 164 -12.33 0.57 2.10
N MET A 165 -12.14 0.42 3.41
CA MET A 165 -12.48 1.44 4.40
C MET A 165 -11.19 1.98 5.02
N THR A 166 -10.89 3.25 4.73
CA THR A 166 -9.72 3.93 5.29
C THR A 166 -10.04 4.47 6.68
N ILE A 167 -10.14 3.54 7.62
CA ILE A 167 -10.52 3.77 9.01
C ILE A 167 -9.53 3.01 9.90
N ASN A 168 -9.08 3.62 11.02
CA ASN A 168 -8.13 2.99 11.94
C ASN A 168 -8.65 2.91 13.38
N PRO A 169 -8.79 4.01 14.16
CA PRO A 169 -9.09 3.85 15.58
C PRO A 169 -10.46 3.19 15.85
N PRO A 170 -11.56 3.54 15.16
CA PRO A 170 -12.83 2.85 15.29
C PRO A 170 -13.05 1.81 14.18
N ALA A 171 -11.98 1.27 13.56
CA ALA A 171 -12.10 0.30 12.47
C ALA A 171 -12.91 -0.94 12.86
N THR A 172 -12.78 -1.40 14.12
CA THR A 172 -13.57 -2.53 14.66
C THR A 172 -15.07 -2.24 14.65
N ALA A 173 -15.48 -1.06 15.09
CA ALA A 173 -16.87 -0.66 15.14
C ALA A 173 -17.46 -0.49 13.73
N LEU A 174 -16.78 0.24 12.85
CA LEU A 174 -17.24 0.46 11.47
C LEU A 174 -17.30 -0.85 10.68
N TRP A 175 -16.35 -1.76 10.90
CA TRP A 175 -16.39 -3.07 10.26
C TRP A 175 -17.47 -3.99 10.82
N ALA A 176 -17.77 -3.91 12.12
CA ALA A 176 -18.92 -4.60 12.70
C ALA A 176 -20.24 -4.09 12.09
N MET A 177 -20.39 -2.76 11.92
CA MET A 177 -21.52 -2.20 11.19
C MET A 177 -21.58 -2.71 9.75
N TYR A 178 -20.44 -2.85 9.06
CA TYR A 178 -20.39 -3.40 7.70
C TYR A 178 -20.85 -4.86 7.65
N CYS A 179 -20.44 -5.68 8.61
CA CYS A 179 -20.91 -7.05 8.74
C CYS A 179 -22.42 -7.11 9.01
N ALA A 180 -22.92 -6.29 9.93
CA ALA A 180 -24.35 -6.19 10.23
C ALA A 180 -25.17 -5.72 9.01
N ALA A 181 -24.64 -4.77 8.22
CA ALA A 181 -25.26 -4.33 6.98
C ALA A 181 -25.33 -5.44 5.93
N ALA A 182 -24.30 -6.29 5.85
CA ALA A 182 -24.32 -7.46 4.97
C ALA A 182 -25.40 -8.47 5.39
N GLU A 183 -25.47 -8.80 6.69
CA GLU A 183 -26.47 -9.70 7.25
C GLU A 183 -27.89 -9.16 7.06
N HIS A 184 -28.11 -7.86 7.29
CA HIS A 184 -29.39 -7.18 7.05
C HIS A 184 -29.84 -7.31 5.59
N LYS A 185 -28.90 -7.33 4.63
CA LYS A 185 -29.16 -7.54 3.20
C LYS A 185 -29.18 -9.01 2.78
N GLY A 186 -29.09 -9.95 3.73
CA GLY A 186 -29.07 -11.38 3.46
C GLY A 186 -27.78 -11.87 2.77
N VAL A 187 -26.69 -11.11 2.85
CA VAL A 187 -25.38 -11.48 2.29
C VAL A 187 -24.54 -12.16 3.38
N PRO A 188 -24.17 -13.45 3.23
CA PRO A 188 -23.33 -14.14 4.20
C PRO A 188 -21.95 -13.48 4.33
N LEU A 189 -21.41 -13.42 5.55
CA LEU A 189 -20.08 -12.87 5.82
C LEU A 189 -18.95 -13.57 5.06
N THR A 190 -19.15 -14.84 4.68
CA THR A 190 -18.21 -15.60 3.84
C THR A 190 -18.15 -15.13 2.38
N LYS A 191 -19.11 -14.31 1.94
CA LYS A 191 -19.16 -13.75 0.59
C LYS A 191 -18.64 -12.33 0.48
N ILE A 192 -18.70 -11.53 1.54
CA ILE A 192 -18.20 -10.15 1.50
C ILE A 192 -16.68 -10.12 1.41
N GLY A 193 -16.16 -9.20 0.60
CA GLY A 193 -14.73 -9.01 0.42
C GLY A 193 -14.37 -7.53 0.47
N GLY A 194 -13.21 -7.22 1.03
CA GLY A 194 -12.82 -5.85 1.23
C GLY A 194 -11.54 -5.71 2.04
N THR A 195 -11.29 -4.49 2.49
CA THR A 195 -10.15 -4.14 3.34
C THR A 195 -10.58 -3.11 4.36
N ILE A 196 -10.11 -3.24 5.60
CA ILE A 196 -10.08 -2.12 6.56
C ILE A 196 -8.61 -1.73 6.77
N GLN A 197 -8.33 -0.43 6.90
CA GLN A 197 -6.95 0.00 7.07
C GLN A 197 -6.36 -0.50 8.38
N ASN A 198 -7.05 -0.23 9.50
CA ASN A 198 -6.83 -0.87 10.80
C ASN A 198 -5.36 -0.97 11.25
N ASP A 199 -4.55 0.03 10.88
CA ASP A 199 -3.12 0.08 11.22
C ASP A 199 -2.89 1.23 12.22
N MET A 200 -2.76 0.87 13.49
CA MET A 200 -2.63 1.82 14.59
C MET A 200 -1.19 2.26 14.85
N LEU A 201 -0.18 1.44 14.55
CA LEU A 201 1.23 1.82 14.70
C LEU A 201 1.59 3.03 13.84
N LYS A 202 1.17 3.03 12.56
CA LYS A 202 1.38 4.18 11.68
C LYS A 202 0.55 5.42 12.05
N GLU A 203 -0.54 5.28 12.83
CA GLU A 203 -1.21 6.45 13.42
C GLU A 203 -0.27 7.16 14.37
N PHE A 204 0.41 6.42 15.25
CA PHE A 204 1.36 7.00 16.22
C PHE A 204 2.57 7.60 15.52
N ILE A 205 3.02 7.00 14.42
CA ILE A 205 4.16 7.49 13.64
C ILE A 205 3.79 8.74 12.83
N ALA A 206 2.68 8.73 12.08
CA ALA A 206 2.45 9.69 11.01
C ALA A 206 1.03 10.28 10.92
N GLN A 207 -0.03 9.47 10.90
CA GLN A 207 -1.38 9.91 10.50
C GLN A 207 -2.19 10.64 11.59
N LYS A 208 -1.89 10.37 12.87
CA LYS A 208 -2.36 11.12 14.05
C LYS A 208 -3.87 11.07 14.36
N THR A 209 -4.57 10.03 13.95
CA THR A 209 -5.93 9.75 14.44
C THR A 209 -5.84 8.77 15.62
N PHE A 210 -6.25 9.22 16.82
CA PHE A 210 -6.01 8.49 18.07
C PHE A 210 -7.27 8.36 18.90
N MET A 211 -7.49 7.17 19.46
CA MET A 211 -8.59 6.89 20.40
C MET A 211 -8.10 6.17 21.66
N CYS A 212 -7.20 5.18 21.51
CA CYS A 212 -6.65 4.40 22.61
C CYS A 212 -5.12 4.53 22.67
N PRO A 213 -4.49 4.25 23.84
CA PRO A 213 -3.04 4.06 23.92
C PRO A 213 -2.53 2.91 23.02
N PRO A 214 -1.21 2.77 22.81
CA PRO A 214 -0.66 1.78 21.86
C PRO A 214 -1.08 0.33 22.14
N GLU A 215 -0.92 -0.14 23.37
CA GLU A 215 -1.20 -1.54 23.76
C GLU A 215 -2.65 -1.98 23.49
N PRO A 216 -3.70 -1.27 23.96
CA PRO A 216 -5.07 -1.64 23.62
C PRO A 216 -5.39 -1.46 22.11
N SER A 217 -4.73 -0.52 21.43
CA SER A 217 -4.91 -0.34 19.98
C SER A 217 -4.43 -1.55 19.18
N VAL A 218 -3.24 -2.07 19.50
CA VAL A 218 -2.70 -3.28 18.85
C VAL A 218 -3.53 -4.52 19.21
N ARG A 219 -4.01 -4.62 20.45
CA ARG A 219 -4.92 -5.71 20.85
C ARG A 219 -6.17 -5.78 19.97
N LEU A 220 -6.82 -4.65 19.69
CA LEU A 220 -8.02 -4.62 18.84
C LEU A 220 -7.74 -5.11 17.42
N ILE A 221 -6.54 -4.86 16.89
CA ILE A 221 -6.11 -5.38 15.59
C ILE A 221 -6.01 -6.90 15.65
N SER A 222 -5.40 -7.46 16.69
CA SER A 222 -5.33 -8.91 16.88
C SER A 222 -6.71 -9.57 17.04
N ASP A 223 -7.66 -8.92 17.74
CA ASP A 223 -9.06 -9.36 17.82
C ASP A 223 -9.73 -9.35 16.42
N THR A 224 -9.46 -8.32 15.63
CA THR A 224 -9.98 -8.17 14.25
C THR A 224 -9.45 -9.23 13.31
N VAL A 225 -8.14 -9.52 13.38
CA VAL A 225 -7.49 -10.57 12.58
C VAL A 225 -8.09 -11.93 12.92
N GLU A 226 -8.23 -12.26 14.20
CA GLU A 226 -8.85 -13.52 14.63
C GLU A 226 -10.29 -13.67 14.09
N PHE A 227 -11.12 -12.64 14.27
CA PHE A 227 -12.50 -12.68 13.80
C PHE A 227 -12.58 -12.82 12.27
N GLY A 228 -11.77 -12.05 11.53
CA GLY A 228 -11.76 -12.11 10.07
C GLY A 228 -11.29 -13.44 9.51
N THR A 229 -10.26 -14.04 10.12
CA THR A 229 -9.79 -15.39 9.77
C THR A 229 -10.89 -16.43 9.93
N LYS A 230 -11.66 -16.37 11.03
CA LYS A 230 -12.69 -17.37 11.35
C LYS A 230 -14.02 -17.17 10.62
N HIS A 231 -14.45 -15.92 10.41
CA HIS A 231 -15.83 -15.62 10.00
C HIS A 231 -15.95 -14.84 8.68
N VAL A 232 -14.92 -14.08 8.29
CA VAL A 232 -14.95 -13.21 7.09
C VAL A 232 -13.74 -13.51 6.18
N PRO A 233 -13.59 -14.76 5.70
CA PRO A 233 -12.34 -15.28 5.12
C PRO A 233 -11.90 -14.61 3.81
N LYS A 234 -12.69 -13.70 3.23
CA LYS A 234 -12.34 -12.94 2.02
C LYS A 234 -11.87 -11.51 2.33
N TRP A 235 -11.93 -11.08 3.59
CA TRP A 235 -11.56 -9.73 4.02
C TRP A 235 -10.06 -9.60 4.27
N ASN A 236 -9.45 -8.48 3.87
CA ASN A 236 -8.11 -8.12 4.33
C ASN A 236 -8.26 -7.31 5.63
N THR A 237 -7.91 -7.93 6.75
CA THR A 237 -8.18 -7.45 8.12
C THR A 237 -7.31 -6.26 8.55
N ILE A 238 -6.25 -5.98 7.79
CA ILE A 238 -5.36 -4.85 7.97
C ILE A 238 -4.72 -4.48 6.62
N SER A 239 -4.47 -3.20 6.44
CA SER A 239 -3.63 -2.64 5.39
C SER A 239 -2.46 -1.91 6.02
N ILE A 240 -1.34 -2.61 6.18
CA ILE A 240 -0.12 -2.12 6.85
C ILE A 240 0.52 -1.02 5.99
N SER A 241 0.53 0.22 6.49
CA SER A 241 0.54 1.42 5.65
C SER A 241 1.81 2.27 5.80
N GLY A 242 2.59 2.34 4.72
CA GLY A 242 3.69 3.30 4.54
C GLY A 242 3.27 4.62 3.92
N TYR A 243 2.11 4.68 3.23
CA TYR A 243 1.67 5.90 2.53
C TYR A 243 1.75 7.16 3.40
N HIS A 244 1.14 7.13 4.59
CA HIS A 244 1.09 8.27 5.51
C HIS A 244 2.47 8.60 6.08
N ILE A 245 3.32 7.60 6.30
CA ILE A 245 4.70 7.79 6.76
C ILE A 245 5.49 8.58 5.70
N ARG A 246 5.32 8.23 4.42
CA ARG A 246 5.92 8.95 3.29
C ARG A 246 5.37 10.37 3.14
N GLU A 247 4.06 10.54 3.20
CA GLU A 247 3.41 11.87 3.14
C GLU A 247 3.82 12.77 4.31
N ALA A 248 4.16 12.20 5.47
CA ALA A 248 4.68 12.94 6.63
C ALA A 248 6.16 13.37 6.47
N GLY A 249 6.80 13.04 5.34
CA GLY A 249 8.15 13.49 4.99
C GLY A 249 9.25 12.43 5.12
N SER A 250 8.91 11.15 5.24
CA SER A 250 9.92 10.09 5.29
C SER A 250 10.62 9.88 3.95
N THR A 251 11.83 9.32 3.95
CA THR A 251 12.46 8.76 2.74
C THR A 251 11.77 7.46 2.29
N ALA A 252 12.06 6.96 1.09
CA ALA A 252 11.54 5.67 0.62
C ALA A 252 12.07 4.51 1.47
N VAL A 253 13.31 4.63 1.95
CA VAL A 253 13.95 3.68 2.86
C VAL A 253 13.24 3.66 4.22
N GLN A 254 12.92 4.84 4.78
CA GLN A 254 12.20 4.95 6.05
C GLN A 254 10.77 4.41 5.94
N GLU A 255 10.04 4.80 4.89
CA GLU A 255 8.70 4.26 4.60
C GLU A 255 8.74 2.73 4.60
N LEU A 256 9.67 2.15 3.84
CA LEU A 256 9.80 0.71 3.72
C LEU A 256 10.15 0.04 5.05
N ALA A 257 11.15 0.55 5.75
CA ALA A 257 11.63 -0.04 7.00
C ALA A 257 10.57 -0.01 8.10
N PHE A 258 9.92 1.14 8.29
CA PHE A 258 8.90 1.29 9.34
C PHE A 258 7.66 0.44 9.04
N THR A 259 7.17 0.48 7.79
CA THR A 259 6.01 -0.33 7.38
C THR A 259 6.26 -1.83 7.55
N LEU A 260 7.44 -2.33 7.16
CA LEU A 260 7.77 -3.74 7.33
C LEU A 260 7.92 -4.12 8.81
N ARG A 261 8.48 -3.22 9.64
CA ARG A 261 8.59 -3.47 11.07
C ARG A 261 7.23 -3.49 11.76
N ASP A 262 6.31 -2.60 11.38
CA ASP A 262 4.92 -2.61 11.86
C ASP A 262 4.22 -3.92 11.46
N GLY A 263 4.37 -4.35 10.19
CA GLY A 263 3.82 -5.62 9.73
C GLY A 263 4.34 -6.84 10.47
N ILE A 264 5.63 -6.86 10.78
CA ILE A 264 6.26 -7.90 11.62
C ILE A 264 5.67 -7.89 13.03
N GLU A 265 5.49 -6.72 13.63
CA GLU A 265 4.91 -6.59 14.97
C GLU A 265 3.48 -7.11 15.02
N TYR A 266 2.67 -6.83 14.00
CA TYR A 266 1.30 -7.38 13.93
C TYR A 266 1.28 -8.90 13.81
N VAL A 267 2.20 -9.49 13.04
CA VAL A 267 2.30 -10.96 12.96
C VAL A 267 2.73 -11.55 14.31
N ASP A 268 3.77 -10.98 14.94
CA ASP A 268 4.23 -11.39 16.27
C ASP A 268 3.09 -11.30 17.31
N ASP A 269 2.32 -10.20 17.31
CA ASP A 269 1.25 -9.95 18.28
C ASP A 269 0.08 -10.90 18.11
N VAL A 270 -0.35 -11.17 16.87
CA VAL A 270 -1.42 -12.12 16.59
C VAL A 270 -1.03 -13.53 17.06
N ILE A 271 0.18 -14.00 16.72
CA ILE A 271 0.67 -15.31 17.17
C ILE A 271 0.70 -15.34 18.71
N ARG A 272 1.28 -14.32 19.34
CA ARG A 272 1.46 -14.25 20.79
C ARG A 272 0.14 -14.21 21.56
N ARG A 273 -0.84 -13.43 21.11
CA ARG A 273 -2.12 -13.24 21.84
C ARG A 273 -3.19 -14.26 21.48
N LYS A 274 -3.23 -14.68 20.21
CA LYS A 274 -4.31 -15.51 19.66
C LYS A 274 -3.91 -16.95 19.45
N GLY A 275 -2.60 -17.24 19.42
CA GLY A 275 -2.10 -18.58 19.14
C GLY A 275 -2.47 -19.09 17.74
N LEU A 276 -2.80 -18.19 16.81
CA LEU A 276 -3.11 -18.56 15.43
C LEU A 276 -1.83 -18.96 14.70
N ASP A 277 -1.92 -19.99 13.87
CA ASP A 277 -0.84 -20.32 12.94
C ASP A 277 -0.72 -19.18 11.92
N VAL A 278 0.53 -18.81 11.61
CA VAL A 278 0.82 -17.72 10.67
C VAL A 278 0.16 -17.94 9.31
N ASP A 279 0.04 -19.19 8.87
CA ASP A 279 -0.56 -19.52 7.58
C ASP A 279 -2.10 -19.39 7.57
N GLU A 280 -2.75 -19.32 8.73
CA GLU A 280 -4.19 -19.10 8.81
C GLU A 280 -4.58 -17.65 8.47
N PHE A 281 -3.75 -16.67 8.84
CA PHE A 281 -4.09 -15.25 8.72
C PHE A 281 -3.20 -14.44 7.79
N ALA A 282 -1.92 -14.80 7.62
CA ALA A 282 -0.99 -14.06 6.76
C ALA A 282 -1.47 -13.89 5.30
N PRO A 283 -2.16 -14.88 4.67
CA PRO A 283 -2.70 -14.71 3.32
C PRO A 283 -3.72 -13.59 3.17
N ARG A 284 -4.22 -13.02 4.29
CA ARG A 284 -5.16 -11.89 4.34
C ARG A 284 -4.52 -10.56 4.73
N LEU A 285 -3.26 -10.55 5.14
CA LEU A 285 -2.52 -9.30 5.33
C LEU A 285 -2.33 -8.58 3.99
N SER A 286 -2.45 -7.26 4.04
CA SER A 286 -2.21 -6.39 2.89
C SER A 286 -1.42 -5.16 3.33
N PHE A 287 -0.86 -4.45 2.37
CA PHE A 287 -0.01 -3.28 2.60
C PHE A 287 -0.49 -2.07 1.78
N PHE A 288 -0.01 -0.89 2.13
CA PHE A 288 -0.33 0.32 1.40
C PHE A 288 0.88 1.27 1.31
N PHE A 289 1.34 1.52 0.08
CA PHE A 289 2.51 2.35 -0.18
C PHE A 289 2.18 3.62 -0.95
N ASN A 290 3.05 4.61 -0.79
CA ASN A 290 3.12 5.78 -1.64
C ASN A 290 3.84 5.45 -2.96
N ALA A 291 3.45 6.11 -4.05
CA ALA A 291 4.28 6.24 -5.25
C ALA A 291 4.65 7.72 -5.42
N HIS A 292 5.90 8.03 -5.15
CA HIS A 292 6.46 9.37 -5.15
C HIS A 292 7.16 9.71 -6.49
N ILE A 293 7.61 10.95 -6.63
CA ILE A 293 8.16 11.49 -7.89
C ILE A 293 9.50 10.85 -8.33
N ASP A 294 10.25 10.20 -7.43
CA ASP A 294 11.49 9.49 -7.77
C ASP A 294 11.19 8.14 -8.43
N PHE A 295 10.97 8.19 -9.74
CA PHE A 295 10.38 7.11 -10.52
C PHE A 295 11.05 5.74 -10.31
N PHE A 296 12.38 5.66 -10.41
CA PHE A 296 13.09 4.39 -10.28
C PHE A 296 13.22 3.94 -8.83
N GLU A 297 13.42 4.86 -7.89
CA GLU A 297 13.48 4.54 -6.47
C GLU A 297 12.19 3.85 -6.01
N GLU A 298 11.03 4.36 -6.43
CA GLU A 298 9.73 3.80 -6.05
C GLU A 298 9.50 2.39 -6.63
N ILE A 299 9.89 2.15 -7.89
CA ILE A 299 9.86 0.81 -8.49
C ILE A 299 10.76 -0.14 -7.70
N CYS A 300 11.96 0.30 -7.33
CA CYS A 300 12.91 -0.48 -6.52
C CYS A 300 12.37 -0.76 -5.12
N LYS A 301 11.76 0.23 -4.45
CA LYS A 301 11.13 0.11 -3.12
C LYS A 301 10.09 -1.00 -3.12
N MET A 302 9.14 -0.97 -4.05
CA MET A 302 8.05 -1.96 -4.13
C MET A 302 8.55 -3.38 -4.40
N ARG A 303 9.60 -3.52 -5.23
CA ARG A 303 10.25 -4.82 -5.49
C ARG A 303 11.01 -5.32 -4.26
N ALA A 304 11.77 -4.44 -3.61
CA ALA A 304 12.52 -4.76 -2.40
C ALA A 304 11.57 -5.18 -1.25
N ALA A 305 10.43 -4.48 -1.11
CA ALA A 305 9.41 -4.78 -0.12
C ALA A 305 8.92 -6.22 -0.20
N ARG A 306 8.50 -6.68 -1.39
CA ARG A 306 8.08 -8.08 -1.60
C ARG A 306 9.16 -9.08 -1.19
N ARG A 307 10.40 -8.84 -1.62
CA ARG A 307 11.53 -9.73 -1.32
C ARG A 307 11.81 -9.82 0.18
N ILE A 308 11.83 -8.68 0.87
CA ILE A 308 12.10 -8.65 2.31
C ILE A 308 10.96 -9.33 3.06
N TRP A 309 9.71 -8.99 2.76
CA TRP A 309 8.54 -9.59 3.39
C TRP A 309 8.52 -11.12 3.21
N ALA A 310 8.70 -11.61 1.99
CA ALA A 310 8.71 -13.04 1.70
C ALA A 310 9.79 -13.79 2.50
N LYS A 311 11.00 -13.24 2.57
CA LYS A 311 12.10 -13.80 3.38
C LYS A 311 11.75 -13.82 4.86
N VAL A 312 11.19 -12.73 5.40
CA VAL A 312 10.80 -12.65 6.81
C VAL A 312 9.72 -13.70 7.13
N MET A 313 8.67 -13.79 6.34
CA MET A 313 7.58 -14.75 6.57
C MET A 313 8.07 -16.21 6.53
N ARG A 314 8.93 -16.54 5.56
CA ARG A 314 9.48 -17.90 5.44
C ARG A 314 10.54 -18.22 6.49
N ASP A 315 11.49 -17.32 6.71
CA ASP A 315 12.71 -17.64 7.46
C ASP A 315 12.55 -17.35 8.96
N ARG A 316 11.81 -16.29 9.34
CA ARG A 316 11.57 -15.93 10.75
C ARG A 316 10.29 -16.56 11.30
N PHE A 317 9.18 -16.46 10.55
CA PHE A 317 7.89 -16.99 11.00
C PHE A 317 7.65 -18.44 10.57
N HIS A 318 8.57 -19.02 9.80
CA HIS A 318 8.51 -20.41 9.35
C HIS A 318 7.25 -20.80 8.57
N ALA A 319 6.53 -19.81 8.03
CA ALA A 319 5.33 -19.98 7.22
C ALA A 319 5.58 -20.98 6.09
N LYS A 320 4.64 -21.91 5.86
CA LYS A 320 4.74 -22.99 4.88
C LYS A 320 3.91 -22.74 3.64
N ASP A 321 2.81 -22.01 3.75
CA ASP A 321 1.99 -21.62 2.60
C ASP A 321 2.70 -20.50 1.81
N PRO A 322 3.02 -20.70 0.52
CA PRO A 322 3.55 -19.62 -0.32
C PRO A 322 2.69 -18.36 -0.37
N ARG A 323 1.38 -18.46 -0.15
CA ARG A 323 0.46 -17.31 -0.08
C ARG A 323 0.73 -16.42 1.12
N SER A 324 1.22 -16.97 2.23
CA SER A 324 1.63 -16.22 3.42
C SER A 324 2.87 -15.36 3.18
N TRP A 325 3.67 -15.72 2.18
CA TRP A 325 4.87 -14.97 1.80
C TRP A 325 4.57 -13.80 0.84
N TRP A 326 3.35 -13.72 0.31
CA TRP A 326 2.98 -12.67 -0.64
C TRP A 326 2.81 -11.33 0.07
N MET A 327 3.48 -10.31 -0.45
CA MET A 327 3.18 -8.93 -0.08
C MET A 327 2.24 -8.33 -1.11
N ARG A 328 0.94 -8.31 -0.78
CA ARG A 328 -0.10 -7.69 -1.62
C ARG A 328 -0.28 -6.26 -1.16
N PHE A 329 -0.21 -5.29 -2.06
CA PHE A 329 -0.33 -3.89 -1.66
C PHE A 329 -1.22 -3.05 -2.57
N HIS A 330 -1.86 -2.07 -1.93
CA HIS A 330 -2.41 -0.89 -2.56
C HIS A 330 -1.30 0.15 -2.74
N THR A 331 -1.43 0.98 -3.78
CA THR A 331 -0.57 2.15 -3.98
C THR A 331 -1.42 3.38 -4.22
N GLN A 332 -0.99 4.50 -3.68
CA GLN A 332 -1.54 5.82 -3.99
C GLN A 332 -0.41 6.73 -4.44
N THR A 333 -0.64 7.51 -5.49
CA THR A 333 0.27 8.57 -5.94
C THR A 333 0.47 9.61 -4.83
N ALA A 334 1.63 10.26 -4.77
CA ALA A 334 1.94 11.17 -3.66
C ALA A 334 1.01 12.39 -3.65
N GLY A 335 0.44 12.70 -2.48
CA GLY A 335 -0.36 13.91 -2.29
C GLY A 335 0.56 15.12 -2.13
N CYS A 336 1.61 14.96 -1.33
CA CYS A 336 2.61 15.97 -1.04
C CYS A 336 3.43 16.44 -2.26
N SER A 337 3.42 15.70 -3.38
CA SER A 337 4.11 16.09 -4.62
C SER A 337 3.29 17.07 -5.48
N LEU A 338 1.98 17.20 -5.22
CA LEU A 338 1.07 18.00 -6.02
C LEU A 338 1.13 19.48 -5.62
N THR A 339 0.92 20.36 -6.59
CA THR A 339 1.01 21.81 -6.40
C THR A 339 -0.32 22.50 -6.63
N ALA A 340 -0.69 23.42 -5.73
CA ALA A 340 -1.87 24.28 -5.92
C ALA A 340 -1.70 25.25 -7.10
N GLN A 341 -0.46 25.70 -7.34
CA GLN A 341 -0.10 26.51 -8.50
C GLN A 341 0.05 25.62 -9.73
N GLN A 342 -0.49 26.08 -10.86
CA GLN A 342 -0.47 25.36 -12.14
C GLN A 342 -0.94 23.89 -12.00
N PRO A 343 -2.17 23.66 -11.49
CA PRO A 343 -2.63 22.33 -11.08
C PRO A 343 -2.68 21.32 -12.23
N TYR A 344 -2.76 21.76 -13.49
CA TYR A 344 -2.67 20.84 -14.64
C TYR A 344 -1.33 20.11 -14.75
N ASN A 345 -0.24 20.63 -14.15
CA ASN A 345 1.02 19.90 -14.05
C ASN A 345 0.89 18.65 -13.16
N ASN A 346 -0.09 18.60 -12.25
CA ASN A 346 -0.37 17.44 -11.40
C ASN A 346 -0.85 16.23 -12.21
N VAL A 347 -1.43 16.44 -13.40
CA VAL A 347 -1.75 15.34 -14.33
C VAL A 347 -0.48 14.60 -14.74
N VAL A 348 0.59 15.33 -15.07
CA VAL A 348 1.88 14.75 -15.46
C VAL A 348 2.55 14.06 -14.27
N ARG A 349 2.55 14.71 -13.09
CA ARG A 349 3.11 14.12 -11.85
C ARG A 349 2.43 12.80 -11.52
N THR A 350 1.10 12.82 -11.42
CA THR A 350 0.27 11.65 -11.12
C THR A 350 0.46 10.55 -12.17
N ALA A 351 0.60 10.90 -13.46
CA ALA A 351 0.83 9.90 -14.50
C ALA A 351 2.18 9.18 -14.35
N VAL A 352 3.25 9.91 -13.99
CA VAL A 352 4.59 9.33 -13.74
C VAL A 352 4.58 8.45 -12.50
N GLU A 353 3.96 8.92 -11.42
CA GLU A 353 3.81 8.18 -10.15
C GLU A 353 2.96 6.91 -10.33
N ALA A 354 1.86 7.01 -11.07
CA ALA A 354 1.01 5.87 -11.42
C ALA A 354 1.79 4.83 -12.23
N LEU A 355 2.61 5.26 -13.20
CA LEU A 355 3.46 4.35 -13.96
C LEU A 355 4.50 3.66 -13.07
N ALA A 356 5.10 4.37 -12.11
CA ALA A 356 6.00 3.77 -11.13
C ALA A 356 5.29 2.70 -10.29
N ALA A 357 4.06 2.96 -9.84
CA ALA A 357 3.23 1.98 -9.12
C ALA A 357 2.93 0.72 -9.96
N VAL A 358 2.59 0.91 -11.24
CA VAL A 358 2.31 -0.17 -12.18
C VAL A 358 3.56 -1.02 -12.39
N LEU A 359 4.69 -0.41 -12.75
CA LEU A 359 5.98 -1.11 -12.96
C LEU A 359 6.52 -1.72 -11.67
N GLY A 360 6.18 -1.14 -10.52
CA GLY A 360 6.44 -1.68 -9.19
C GLY A 360 5.62 -2.93 -8.87
N GLY A 361 4.53 -3.21 -9.57
CA GLY A 361 3.72 -4.43 -9.42
C GLY A 361 2.60 -4.33 -8.38
N THR A 362 1.93 -3.18 -8.27
CA THR A 362 0.80 -2.95 -7.35
C THR A 362 -0.45 -3.81 -7.64
N GLN A 363 -1.25 -4.13 -6.62
CA GLN A 363 -2.51 -4.88 -6.79
C GLN A 363 -3.73 -3.97 -6.92
N SER A 364 -3.63 -2.73 -6.43
CA SER A 364 -4.68 -1.72 -6.61
C SER A 364 -4.08 -0.33 -6.55
N LEU A 365 -4.63 0.61 -7.32
CA LEU A 365 -4.06 1.94 -7.48
C LEU A 365 -5.11 3.03 -7.30
N HIS A 366 -4.75 4.04 -6.49
CA HIS A 366 -5.38 5.34 -6.43
C HIS A 366 -4.51 6.37 -7.15
N THR A 367 -5.10 7.16 -8.04
CA THR A 367 -4.46 8.29 -8.70
C THR A 367 -5.13 9.58 -8.25
N ASN A 368 -4.35 10.48 -7.66
CA ASN A 368 -4.84 11.76 -7.16
C ASN A 368 -5.37 12.65 -8.31
N SER A 369 -6.13 13.68 -7.94
CA SER A 369 -6.70 14.65 -8.88
C SER A 369 -5.84 15.93 -8.96
N LEU A 370 -6.38 16.95 -9.65
CA LEU A 370 -5.75 18.25 -9.92
C LEU A 370 -5.30 19.01 -8.68
#